data_AF-A0A374AHD5-F1
#
_entry.id   AF-A0A374AHD5-F1
#
_cell.length_a   1.000
_cell.length_b   1.000
_cell.length_c   1.000
_cell.angle_alpha   90.00
_cell.angle_beta   90.00
_cell.angle_gamma   90.00
#
_symmetry.space_group_name_H-M   'P 1'
#
loop_
_entity.id
_entity.type
_entity.pdbx_description
1 polymer ?
#
loop_
_entity_poly.entity_id
_entity_poly.type
_entity_poly.pdbx_seq_one_letter_code
_entity_poly.pdbx_strand_id
1 'polypeptide(L)' 'MRIREKIPFVRKWYICPHCHAHLMIYDNTAESSGVFLKCKKCGKEVEIKINEGRQVMH' A
#
# COMPACT_ATOMS: atom_id res chain seq x y z
N MET A 1 3.24 -28.06 -2.41
CA MET A 1 3.89 -26.84 -2.91
C MET A 1 2.89 -26.13 -3.81
N ARG A 2 2.21 -25.06 -3.34
CA ARG A 2 1.25 -24.34 -4.18
C ARG A 2 2.05 -23.56 -5.22
N ILE A 3 1.94 -23.96 -6.49
CA ILE A 3 2.44 -23.19 -7.63
C ILE A 3 1.63 -21.89 -7.60
N ARG A 4 2.20 -20.80 -7.07
CA ARG A 4 1.61 -19.47 -7.23
C ARG A 4 1.70 -19.17 -8.71
N GLU A 5 0.60 -19.36 -9.44
CA GLU A 5 0.41 -18.78 -10.78
C GLU A 5 1.00 -17.38 -10.75
N LYS A 6 1.92 -17.06 -11.68
CA LYS A 6 2.60 -15.76 -11.71
C LYS A 6 1.54 -14.68 -11.88
N ILE A 7 1.09 -14.14 -10.75
CA ILE A 7 0.19 -13.00 -10.73
C ILE A 7 0.92 -11.91 -11.50
N PRO A 8 0.32 -11.32 -12.55
CA PRO A 8 0.98 -10.28 -13.31
C PRO A 8 1.43 -9.19 -12.34
N PHE A 9 2.70 -8.80 -12.41
CA PHE A 9 3.28 -7.82 -11.51
C PHE A 9 2.67 -6.45 -11.82
N VAL A 10 1.69 -6.04 -11.03
CA VAL A 10 0.98 -4.77 -11.19
C VAL A 10 1.41 -3.83 -10.09
N ARG A 11 1.96 -2.68 -10.49
CA ARG A 11 2.30 -1.57 -9.59
C ARG A 11 1.06 -0.72 -9.35
N LYS A 12 0.77 -0.44 -8.08
CA LYS A 12 -0.33 0.42 -7.64
C LYS A 12 0.19 1.52 -6.73
N TRP A 13 -0.46 2.67 -6.77
CA TRP A 13 -0.19 3.76 -5.84
C TRP A 13 -0.91 3.50 -4.52
N TYR A 14 -0.18 3.68 -3.42
CA TYR A 14 -0.76 3.81 -2.09
C TYR A 14 -1.23 5.25 -1.92
N ILE A 15 -2.51 5.40 -1.64
CA ILE A 15 -3.20 6.68 -1.57
C ILE A 15 -3.32 7.09 -0.11
N CYS A 16 -2.95 8.32 0.22
CA CYS A 16 -3.15 8.85 1.56
C CYS A 16 -4.65 8.91 1.89
N PRO A 17 -5.14 8.28 2.97
CA PRO A 17 -6.56 8.31 3.35
C PRO A 17 -7.06 9.70 3.74
N HIS A 18 -6.16 10.65 4.04
CA HIS A 18 -6.55 12.00 4.48
C HIS A 18 -6.59 13.04 3.37
N CYS A 19 -5.72 12.94 2.36
CA CYS A 19 -5.56 13.98 1.34
C CYS A 19 -5.48 13.43 -0.09
N HIS A 20 -5.63 12.12 -0.25
CA HIS A 20 -5.58 11.40 -1.51
C HIS A 20 -4.27 11.58 -2.31
N ALA A 21 -3.21 12.06 -1.66
CA ALA A 21 -1.89 12.14 -2.27
C ALA A 21 -1.29 10.74 -2.47
N HIS A 22 -0.53 10.56 -3.54
CA HIS A 22 0.27 9.37 -3.78
C HIS A 22 1.44 9.33 -2.79
N LEU A 23 1.53 8.26 -2.00
CA LEU A 23 2.55 8.10 -0.97
C LEU A 23 3.71 7.21 -1.43
N MET A 24 3.39 6.06 -2.01
CA MET A 24 4.37 5.08 -2.48
C MET A 24 3.75 4.18 -3.54
N ILE A 25 4.60 3.44 -4.25
CA ILE A 25 4.17 2.39 -5.18
C ILE A 25 4.40 1.05 -4.50
N TYR A 26 3.41 0.17 -4.55
CA TYR A 26 3.53 -1.22 -4.11
C TYR A 26 3.00 -2.15 -5.20
N ASP A 27 3.45 -3.40 -5.17
CA ASP A 27 2.97 -4.42 -6.09
C ASP A 27 1.72 -5.13 -5.56
N ASN A 28 1.01 -5.83 -6.43
CA ASN A 28 -0.21 -6.56 -6.12
C ASN A 28 0.00 -7.86 -5.31
N THR A 29 1.21 -8.15 -4.86
CA THR A 29 1.53 -9.23 -3.92
C THR A 29 2.08 -8.71 -2.60
N ALA A 30 2.24 -7.39 -2.45
CA ALA A 30 2.76 -6.78 -1.24
C ALA A 30 1.81 -6.99 -0.04
N GLU A 31 2.43 -7.24 1.11
CA GLU A 31 1.78 -7.28 2.43
C GLU A 31 2.56 -6.36 3.37
N SER A 32 1.87 -5.53 4.14
CA SER A 32 2.50 -4.59 5.07
C SER A 32 1.59 -4.28 6.25
N SER A 33 2.17 -4.29 7.45
CA SER A 33 1.54 -3.89 8.71
C SER A 33 2.61 -3.35 9.65
N GLY A 34 2.26 -2.39 10.52
CA GLY A 34 3.22 -1.77 11.45
C GLY A 34 4.25 -0.84 10.79
N VAL A 35 4.01 -0.42 9.54
CA VAL A 35 4.84 0.55 8.82
C VAL A 35 4.11 1.90 8.82
N PHE A 36 4.78 2.96 9.25
CA PHE A 36 4.21 4.30 9.32
C PHE A 36 4.96 5.24 8.38
N LEU A 37 4.21 6.06 7.66
CA LEU A 37 4.77 7.03 6.73
C LEU A 37 4.09 8.38 6.93
N LYS A 38 4.91 9.42 7.06
CA LYS A 38 4.44 10.79 7.11
C LYS A 38 4.12 11.28 5.70
N CYS A 39 2.86 11.66 5.45
CA CYS A 39 2.46 12.25 4.19
C CYS A 39 3.12 13.62 4.02
N LYS A 40 3.89 13.81 2.94
CA LYS A 40 4.55 15.09 2.64
C LYS A 40 3.56 16.21 2.27
N LYS A 41 2.33 15.87 1.86
CA LYS A 41 1.32 16.86 1.43
C LYS A 41 0.47 17.38 2.58
N CYS A 42 -0.08 16.50 3.42
CA CYS A 42 -0.92 16.91 4.55
C CYS A 42 -0.20 16.89 5.91
N GLY A 43 1.04 16.38 5.97
CA GLY A 43 1.84 16.32 7.19
C GLY A 43 1.40 15.25 8.20
N LYS A 44 0.28 14.56 7.97
CA LYS A 44 -0.23 13.50 8.85
C LYS A 44 0.58 12.21 8.69
N GLU A 45 0.78 11.53 9.81
CA GLU A 45 1.31 10.18 9.83
C GLU A 45 0.20 9.19 9.49
N VAL A 46 0.49 8.25 8.59
CA VAL A 46 -0.45 7.20 8.20
C VAL A 46 0.24 5.84 8.29
N GLU A 47 -0.49 4.85 8.79
CA GLU A 47 -0.05 3.48 8.70
C GLU A 47 -0.25 2.96 7.27
N ILE A 48 0.79 2.33 6.72
CA ILE A 48 0.74 1.62 5.45
C ILE A 48 0.26 0.21 5.74
N LYS A 49 -1.03 -0.03 5.54
CA LYS A 49 -1.65 -1.34 5.66
C LYS A 49 -2.00 -1.88 4.27
N ILE A 50 -1.29 -2.94 3.87
CA ILE A 50 -1.52 -3.63 2.60
C ILE A 50 -1.81 -5.09 2.94
N ASN A 51 -2.98 -5.57 2.52
CA ASN A 51 -3.37 -6.97 2.67
C ASN A 51 -3.80 -7.52 1.32
N GLU A 52 -3.28 -8.69 0.94
CA GLU A 52 -3.55 -9.34 -0.34
C GLU A 52 -3.38 -8.39 -1.55
N GLY A 53 -2.36 -7.52 -1.53
CA GLY A 53 -2.10 -6.56 -2.61
C GLY A 53 -3.14 -5.43 -2.75
N ARG A 54 -3.89 -5.15 -1.68
CA ARG A 54 -4.86 -4.05 -1.60
C ARG A 54 -4.55 -3.17 -0.40
N GLN A 55 -4.62 -1.85 -0.62
CA GLN A 55 -4.63 -0.88 0.47
C GLN A 55 -5.89 -1.09 1.32
N VAL A 56 -5.69 -1.30 2.62
CA VAL A 56 -6.75 -1.40 3.61
C VAL A 56 -6.83 -0.07 4.35
N MET A 57 -7.96 0.62 4.22
CA MET A 57 -8.26 1.81 5.02
C MET A 57 -9.00 1.35 6.28
N HIS A 58 -8.56 1.78 7.45
CA HIS A 58 -9.28 1.57 8.71
C HIS A 58 -9.98 2.87 9.12
#